data_AF-A0A1Q3RT18-F1
#
_entry.id   AF-A0A1Q3RT18-F1
#
_cell.length_a   1.000
_cell.length_b   1.000
_cell.length_c   1.000
_cell.angle_alpha   90.00
_cell.angle_beta   90.00
_cell.angle_gamma   90.00
#
_symmetry.space_group_name_H-M   'P 1'
#
loop_
_entity.id
_entity.type
_entity.pdbx_description
1 polymer ?
#
loop_
_entity_poly.entity_id
_entity_poly.type
_entity_poly.pdbx_seq_one_letter_code
_entity_poly.pdbx_strand_id
1 'polypeptide(L)'
;MAVILLGYTANSQIGIGTTTPEASSALDVSSSDKGFLAPRIALTGSTDVTTIAAPATGLLIYNTATAGTAPNTVVPGYYYWNGTKWATLDNGATAANSWNTTGNSSTTAGTNFIGTTDNTDVVLKRNNIVSGFIGSTNTAFGNSSLPLAATGTGNTAIGSNALTAVTTGGGNTAIGYNTLSKNTAPYNTAIGNTALYNTTSGDSNTAVGNMAMVDNTTGRMGTALGFQALNHNTTAAYNTAMGGNAGFSNITGTYNAAVGYQSLYNSSAGNNNVAIGSGALFSLQDPAGTNSHNNVAIGTNVGMDLFMGSNNILIGANVMSAAPGGIGSNILNIGSNIYGTNVNNGGYANIGINTANPGNALEVRSSAANTSGFRLTNFPNAGMLGTNSQGDIIETFSAIKTVTVSYYEVQQADETILMNVAAPAAVVLPTGAVSGKRFIIKKIDATSSNMVIAAAGGATIDNQASITIGTSMAGIVVQFDGISKYWIVNRM
;
A
#
# COMPACT_ATOMS: atom_id res chain seq x y z
N MET A 1 8.30 88.59 83.82
CA MET A 1 7.48 87.73 82.93
C MET A 1 8.33 87.34 81.74
N ALA A 2 8.74 86.08 81.65
CA ALA A 2 9.34 85.53 80.43
C ALA A 2 8.40 84.42 79.95
N VAL A 3 7.71 84.67 78.83
CA VAL A 3 6.86 83.66 78.17
C VAL A 3 7.79 82.84 77.27
N ILE A 4 8.03 81.58 77.63
CA ILE A 4 8.72 80.62 76.77
C ILE A 4 7.67 80.04 75.81
N LEU A 5 7.82 80.37 74.53
CA LEU A 5 6.99 79.85 73.45
C LEU A 5 7.61 78.51 72.97
N LEU A 6 7.07 77.39 73.45
CA LEU A 6 7.40 76.05 72.93
C LEU A 6 6.61 75.83 71.64
N GLY A 7 7.28 75.90 70.49
CA GLY A 7 6.69 75.50 69.21
C GLY A 7 6.63 73.98 69.10
N TYR A 8 5.41 73.42 69.06
CA TYR A 8 5.17 72.01 68.72
C TYR A 8 4.79 71.92 67.24
N THR A 9 5.52 71.12 66.44
CA THR A 9 5.09 70.75 65.09
C THR A 9 4.24 69.48 65.16
N ALA A 10 2.94 69.60 64.93
CA ALA A 10 2.05 68.44 64.75
C ALA A 10 1.81 68.23 63.25
N ASN A 11 2.12 67.03 62.73
CA ASN A 11 1.70 66.63 61.39
C ASN A 11 0.25 66.16 61.48
N SER A 12 -0.70 66.91 60.90
CA SER A 12 -2.11 66.49 60.85
C SER A 12 -2.39 65.71 59.57
N GLN A 13 -2.94 64.51 59.70
CA GLN A 13 -3.53 63.79 58.59
C GLN A 13 -4.86 64.45 58.21
N ILE A 14 -5.17 64.51 56.91
CA ILE A 14 -6.43 65.06 56.42
C ILE A 14 -7.41 63.91 56.24
N GLY A 15 -8.41 63.82 57.11
CA GLY A 15 -9.58 62.98 56.89
C GLY A 15 -10.69 63.76 56.21
N ILE A 16 -11.17 63.28 55.06
CA ILE A 16 -12.38 63.77 54.40
C ILE A 16 -13.44 62.68 54.52
N GLY A 17 -14.47 62.93 55.34
CA GLY A 17 -15.54 61.96 55.58
C GLY A 17 -15.22 60.85 56.59
N THR A 18 -14.09 60.95 57.30
CA THR A 18 -13.71 60.07 58.43
C THR A 18 -13.14 60.89 59.59
N THR A 19 -13.43 60.49 60.82
CA THR A 19 -12.83 61.08 62.04
C THR A 19 -11.61 60.31 62.54
N THR A 20 -11.32 59.16 61.93
CA THR A 20 -10.14 58.32 62.19
C THR A 20 -9.43 58.02 60.88
N PRO A 21 -8.68 58.99 60.31
CA PRO A 21 -7.91 58.76 59.10
C PRO A 21 -6.94 57.59 59.28
N GLU A 22 -6.75 56.80 58.23
CA GLU A 22 -5.78 55.70 58.23
C GLU A 22 -4.38 56.22 58.55
N ALA A 23 -3.72 55.62 59.55
CA ALA A 23 -2.46 56.10 60.11
C ALA A 23 -1.30 56.12 59.08
N SER A 24 -1.42 55.39 57.97
CA SER A 24 -0.44 55.37 56.88
C SER A 24 -0.69 56.42 55.78
N SER A 25 -1.79 57.17 55.86
CA SER A 25 -2.19 58.15 54.85
C SER A 25 -1.93 59.58 55.30
N ALA A 26 -1.52 60.46 54.37
CA ALA A 26 -1.52 61.90 54.61
C ALA A 26 -2.90 62.52 54.30
N LEU A 27 -3.64 61.88 53.38
CA LEU A 27 -5.00 62.22 52.98
C LEU A 27 -5.81 60.92 52.90
N ASP A 28 -6.85 60.81 53.72
CA ASP A 28 -7.82 59.71 53.72
C ASP A 28 -9.18 60.26 53.31
N VAL A 29 -9.76 59.72 52.25
CA VAL A 29 -11.07 60.13 51.74
C VAL A 29 -12.03 58.95 51.88
N SER A 30 -12.96 59.05 52.83
CA SER A 30 -13.96 58.03 53.11
C SER A 30 -15.35 58.52 52.71
N SER A 31 -16.02 57.74 51.86
CA SER A 31 -17.40 57.96 51.45
C SER A 31 -17.97 56.65 50.90
N SER A 32 -19.26 56.40 51.13
CA SER A 32 -19.97 55.23 50.60
C SER A 32 -20.47 55.43 49.16
N ASP A 33 -20.50 56.67 48.67
CA ASP A 33 -21.18 57.05 47.42
C ASP A 33 -20.45 58.11 46.58
N LYS A 34 -19.30 58.61 47.04
CA LYS A 34 -18.48 59.62 46.34
C LYS A 34 -17.04 59.14 46.18
N GLY A 35 -16.37 59.59 45.12
CA GLY A 35 -14.96 59.32 44.87
C GLY A 35 -14.10 60.58 44.93
N PHE A 36 -12.79 60.41 44.74
CA PHE A 36 -11.87 61.52 44.51
C PHE A 36 -11.89 61.92 43.03
N LEU A 37 -12.24 63.18 42.76
CA LEU A 37 -12.09 63.76 41.43
C LEU A 37 -10.73 64.45 41.35
N ALA A 38 -9.76 63.81 40.68
CA ALA A 38 -8.45 64.40 40.46
C ALA A 38 -8.53 65.72 39.67
N PRO A 39 -7.54 66.63 39.82
CA PRO A 39 -7.45 67.83 39.00
C PRO A 39 -7.56 67.50 37.51
N ARG A 40 -8.50 68.15 36.82
CA ARG A 40 -8.75 67.96 35.39
C ARG A 40 -7.89 68.93 34.59
N ILE A 41 -6.93 68.40 33.84
CA ILE A 41 -5.89 69.18 33.18
C ILE A 41 -5.89 68.82 31.68
N ALA A 42 -5.80 69.81 30.81
CA ALA A 42 -5.69 69.57 29.37
C ALA A 42 -4.21 69.52 28.97
N LEU A 43 -3.61 68.33 28.93
CA LEU A 43 -2.22 68.17 28.52
C LEU A 43 -2.05 68.42 27.02
N THR A 44 -0.88 68.95 26.62
CA THR A 44 -0.51 69.16 25.21
C THR A 44 0.26 67.98 24.60
N GLY A 45 0.69 67.03 25.42
CA GLY A 45 1.43 65.82 25.05
C GLY A 45 1.95 65.09 26.30
N SER A 46 2.52 63.90 26.14
CA SER A 46 2.98 63.11 27.30
C SER A 46 4.22 63.70 27.97
N THR A 47 4.97 64.57 27.28
CA THR A 47 6.13 65.29 27.83
C THR A 47 5.80 66.72 28.27
N ASP A 48 4.51 67.06 28.38
CA ASP A 48 4.07 68.40 28.76
C ASP A 48 4.47 68.76 30.20
N VAL A 49 5.46 69.63 30.31
CA VAL A 49 5.92 70.24 31.58
C VAL A 49 5.57 71.73 31.65
N THR A 50 4.69 72.19 30.77
CA THR A 50 4.32 73.61 30.64
C THR A 50 2.94 73.89 31.23
N THR A 51 1.97 72.99 31.00
CA THR A 51 0.62 73.10 31.59
C THR A 51 0.68 72.94 33.11
N ILE A 52 1.58 72.08 33.58
CA ILE A 52 1.98 72.01 34.99
C ILE A 52 3.49 72.17 35.02
N ALA A 53 3.96 73.33 35.50
CA ALA A 53 5.39 73.60 35.60
C ALA A 53 6.04 72.70 36.65
N ALA A 54 7.17 72.08 36.29
CA ALA A 54 7.95 71.19 37.16
C ALA A 54 7.08 70.17 37.92
N PRO A 55 6.34 69.30 37.21
CA PRO A 55 5.42 68.36 37.85
C PRO A 55 6.19 67.42 38.78
N ALA A 56 5.70 67.25 40.01
CA ALA A 56 6.31 66.36 40.98
C ALA A 56 6.13 64.90 40.56
N THR A 57 7.13 64.04 40.77
CA THR A 57 7.01 62.60 40.53
C THR A 57 5.88 62.01 41.38
N GLY A 58 4.98 61.25 40.76
CA GLY A 58 3.78 60.70 41.39
C GLY A 58 2.56 61.64 41.38
N LEU A 59 2.68 62.86 40.84
CA LEU A 59 1.56 63.79 40.73
C LEU A 59 0.45 63.21 39.85
N LEU A 60 -0.75 63.08 40.40
CA LEU A 60 -1.92 62.47 39.75
C LEU A 60 -2.86 63.55 39.17
N ILE A 61 -3.29 63.36 37.92
CA ILE A 61 -4.27 64.21 37.24
C ILE A 61 -5.24 63.37 36.41
N TYR A 62 -6.35 63.98 36.01
CA TYR A 62 -7.19 63.50 34.92
C TYR A 62 -6.94 64.38 33.68
N ASN A 63 -6.28 63.84 32.66
CA ASN A 63 -6.13 64.50 31.38
C ASN A 63 -7.49 64.60 30.66
N THR A 64 -7.82 65.77 30.11
CA THR A 64 -9.06 66.00 29.36
C THR A 64 -8.86 66.15 27.84
N ALA A 65 -7.62 66.21 27.36
CA ALA A 65 -7.30 66.49 25.97
C ALA A 65 -6.85 65.25 25.19
N THR A 66 -7.16 65.21 23.90
CA THR A 66 -6.42 64.39 22.93
C THR A 66 -5.41 65.31 22.24
N ALA A 67 -4.11 65.13 22.51
CA ALA A 67 -3.07 66.05 22.06
C ALA A 67 -1.71 65.36 21.90
N GLY A 68 -0.76 66.05 21.26
CA GLY A 68 0.59 65.54 21.01
C GLY A 68 0.71 64.66 19.76
N THR A 69 1.93 64.51 19.26
CA THR A 69 2.26 63.64 18.13
C THR A 69 2.89 62.34 18.61
N ALA A 70 2.62 61.22 17.94
CA ALA A 70 3.26 59.95 18.24
C ALA A 70 4.80 60.12 18.29
N PRO A 71 5.50 59.56 19.30
CA PRO A 71 5.01 58.63 20.33
C PRO A 71 4.44 59.30 21.60
N ASN A 72 4.33 60.63 21.64
CA ASN A 72 3.99 61.41 22.84
C ASN A 72 2.53 61.87 22.88
N THR A 73 1.64 61.14 22.21
CA THR A 73 0.21 61.44 22.22
C THR A 73 -0.40 61.11 23.59
N VAL A 74 -1.29 61.98 24.06
CA VAL A 74 -2.15 61.76 25.22
C VAL A 74 -3.61 61.74 24.76
N VAL A 75 -4.43 61.01 25.50
CA VAL A 75 -5.89 60.94 25.35
C VAL A 75 -6.54 61.16 26.72
N PRO A 76 -7.83 61.53 26.80
CA PRO A 76 -8.51 61.71 28.08
C PRO A 76 -8.40 60.48 28.98
N GLY A 77 -8.03 60.67 30.26
CA GLY A 77 -7.79 59.57 31.20
C GLY A 77 -6.97 59.98 32.41
N TYR A 78 -6.74 59.05 33.34
CA TYR A 78 -5.89 59.30 34.51
C TYR A 78 -4.40 59.16 34.18
N TYR A 79 -3.60 60.17 34.53
CA TYR A 79 -2.16 60.19 34.32
C TYR A 79 -1.45 60.52 35.63
N TYR A 80 -0.25 59.97 35.79
CA TYR A 80 0.71 60.44 36.78
C TYR A 80 2.02 60.85 36.11
N TRP A 81 2.71 61.83 36.69
CA TRP A 81 4.05 62.18 36.24
C TRP A 81 5.05 61.14 36.76
N ASN A 82 5.73 60.42 35.87
CA ASN A 82 6.69 59.38 36.25
C ASN A 82 8.13 59.90 36.47
N GLY A 83 8.33 61.23 36.42
CA GLY A 83 9.64 61.88 36.46
C GLY A 83 10.14 62.35 35.09
N THR A 84 9.62 61.79 33.99
CA THR A 84 10.05 62.10 32.61
C THR A 84 8.89 62.36 31.64
N LYS A 85 7.73 61.75 31.89
CA LYS A 85 6.50 61.91 31.11
C LYS A 85 5.26 61.65 31.97
N TRP A 86 4.12 62.15 31.52
CA TRP A 86 2.80 61.73 31.93
C TRP A 86 2.55 60.31 31.45
N ALA A 87 2.51 59.37 32.40
CA ALA A 87 2.16 57.97 32.17
C ALA A 87 0.73 57.71 32.64
N THR A 88 0.00 56.87 31.92
CA THR A 88 -1.35 56.47 32.27
C THR A 88 -1.36 55.57 33.52
N LEU A 89 -2.38 55.69 34.38
CA LEU A 89 -2.54 54.83 35.57
C LEU A 89 -2.93 53.38 35.25
N ASP A 90 -3.21 53.07 33.99
CA ASP A 90 -3.33 51.69 33.51
C ASP A 90 -1.96 50.97 33.41
N ASN A 91 -0.91 51.58 33.98
CA ASN A 91 0.47 51.08 34.01
C ASN A 91 1.07 50.85 32.62
N GLY A 92 0.54 51.46 31.55
CA GLY A 92 0.99 51.18 30.17
C GLY A 92 0.99 49.69 29.80
N ALA A 93 0.28 48.85 30.57
CA ALA A 93 0.49 47.40 30.61
C ALA A 93 -0.66 46.61 29.98
N THR A 94 -1.73 47.24 29.52
CA THR A 94 -2.95 46.51 29.10
C THR A 94 -3.32 46.65 27.63
N ALA A 95 -2.44 47.17 26.76
CA ALA A 95 -2.67 47.13 25.31
C ALA A 95 -1.49 46.66 24.45
N ALA A 96 -0.23 46.73 24.92
CA ALA A 96 0.92 46.42 24.05
C ALA A 96 1.36 44.94 24.04
N ASN A 97 1.13 44.19 25.13
CA ASN A 97 1.70 42.85 25.30
C ASN A 97 0.66 41.72 25.45
N SER A 98 -0.63 42.03 25.34
CA SER A 98 -1.70 41.03 25.33
C SER A 98 -2.07 40.65 23.90
N TRP A 99 -2.43 39.39 23.67
CA TRP A 99 -3.08 39.01 22.42
C TRP A 99 -4.56 39.36 22.51
N ASN A 100 -5.01 40.35 21.72
CA ASN A 100 -6.39 40.79 21.72
C ASN A 100 -7.29 39.71 21.07
N THR A 101 -8.50 39.52 21.60
CA THR A 101 -9.52 38.64 21.02
C THR A 101 -9.97 39.08 19.62
N THR A 102 -9.78 40.35 19.27
CA THR A 102 -9.99 40.87 17.90
C THR A 102 -8.72 40.90 17.06
N GLY A 103 -7.60 40.38 17.58
CA GLY A 103 -6.30 40.38 16.92
C GLY A 103 -5.48 41.66 17.15
N ASN A 104 -4.18 41.56 16.89
CA ASN A 104 -3.21 42.64 17.05
C ASN A 104 -2.72 43.12 15.67
N SER A 105 -2.52 44.44 15.49
CA SER A 105 -1.85 45.02 14.32
C SER A 105 -0.36 45.28 14.61
N SER A 106 0.44 45.50 13.57
CA SER A 106 1.88 45.86 13.66
C SER A 106 2.77 44.84 14.40
N THR A 107 2.47 43.54 14.27
CA THR A 107 3.28 42.47 14.88
C THR A 107 4.56 42.18 14.09
N THR A 108 5.61 41.76 14.79
CA THR A 108 6.90 41.31 14.25
C THR A 108 7.16 39.86 14.69
N ALA A 109 7.35 38.94 13.74
CA ALA A 109 7.36 37.49 14.01
C ALA A 109 8.40 37.00 15.04
N GLY A 110 9.53 37.71 15.23
CA GLY A 110 10.55 37.36 16.21
C GLY A 110 10.36 37.97 17.61
N THR A 111 9.40 38.88 17.77
CA THR A 111 9.16 39.62 19.03
C THR A 111 7.75 39.39 19.56
N ASN A 112 6.76 39.21 18.68
CA ASN A 112 5.37 39.01 19.05
C ASN A 112 4.92 37.60 18.68
N PHE A 113 4.57 36.81 19.68
CA PHE A 113 4.10 35.44 19.52
C PHE A 113 3.13 35.06 20.64
N ILE A 114 2.34 34.00 20.40
CA ILE A 114 1.57 33.32 21.45
C ILE A 114 2.42 32.13 21.88
N GLY A 115 2.96 32.16 23.09
CA GLY A 115 3.78 31.06 23.60
C GLY A 115 4.62 31.43 24.82
N THR A 116 5.66 30.64 25.05
CA THR A 116 6.59 30.73 26.19
C THR A 116 8.01 31.04 25.69
N THR A 117 8.84 31.65 26.55
CA THR A 117 10.27 31.90 26.28
C THR A 117 11.20 30.90 26.96
N ASP A 118 10.64 30.01 27.77
CA ASP A 118 11.32 28.93 28.49
C ASP A 118 10.87 27.56 27.95
N ASN A 119 11.40 26.48 28.52
CA ASN A 119 11.05 25.11 28.11
C ASN A 119 9.75 24.62 28.79
N THR A 120 8.71 25.43 28.69
CA THR A 120 7.38 25.14 29.25
C THR A 120 6.38 25.06 28.10
N ASP A 121 5.53 24.04 28.12
CA ASP A 121 4.51 23.81 27.09
C ASP A 121 3.48 24.96 27.03
N VAL A 122 3.02 25.27 25.82
CA VAL A 122 1.87 26.17 25.62
C VAL A 122 0.59 25.38 25.84
N VAL A 123 -0.16 25.67 26.90
CA VAL A 123 -1.40 24.94 27.24
C VAL A 123 -2.64 25.72 26.83
N LEU A 124 -3.52 25.08 26.06
CA LEU A 124 -4.81 25.62 25.64
C LEU A 124 -5.92 25.04 26.53
N LYS A 125 -6.78 25.90 27.08
CA LYS A 125 -7.87 25.48 27.96
C LYS A 125 -9.24 25.99 27.50
N ARG A 126 -10.27 25.19 27.75
CA ARG A 126 -11.69 25.57 27.63
C ARG A 126 -12.39 25.23 28.94
N ASN A 127 -13.06 26.19 29.57
CA ASN A 127 -13.69 25.99 30.88
C ASN A 127 -12.74 25.40 31.94
N ASN A 128 -11.50 25.90 31.99
CA ASN A 128 -10.41 25.39 32.83
C ASN A 128 -9.98 23.93 32.58
N ILE A 129 -10.44 23.29 31.49
CA ILE A 129 -10.05 21.95 31.07
C ILE A 129 -9.03 22.07 29.94
N VAL A 130 -7.91 21.33 30.04
CA VAL A 130 -6.94 21.24 28.95
C VAL A 130 -7.63 20.70 27.70
N SER A 131 -7.57 21.49 26.62
CA SER A 131 -8.13 21.17 25.31
C SER A 131 -7.06 21.23 24.21
N GLY A 132 -5.80 21.18 24.60
CA GLY A 132 -4.66 21.11 23.71
C GLY A 132 -3.38 21.63 24.37
N PHE A 133 -2.24 21.28 23.81
CA PHE A 133 -0.96 21.87 24.15
C PHE A 133 0.03 21.74 23.00
N ILE A 134 1.01 22.64 22.98
CA ILE A 134 2.20 22.54 22.13
C ILE A 134 3.37 22.31 23.07
N GLY A 135 3.92 21.10 23.07
CA GLY A 135 5.09 20.74 23.85
C GLY A 135 6.31 20.49 22.98
N SER A 136 7.45 20.25 23.62
CA SER A 136 8.74 20.05 22.93
C SER A 136 8.76 18.89 21.93
N THR A 137 7.96 17.84 22.17
CA THR A 137 7.91 16.64 21.31
C THR A 137 6.51 16.15 21.00
N ASN A 138 5.47 16.71 21.64
CA ASN A 138 4.09 16.30 21.48
C ASN A 138 3.22 17.51 21.14
N THR A 139 2.21 17.30 20.30
CA THR A 139 1.23 18.33 19.96
C THR A 139 -0.18 17.76 20.12
N ALA A 140 -1.03 18.48 20.86
CA ALA A 140 -2.40 18.08 21.10
C ALA A 140 -3.37 19.24 20.87
N PHE A 141 -4.50 18.96 20.22
CA PHE A 141 -5.60 19.89 20.00
C PHE A 141 -6.93 19.14 20.11
N GLY A 142 -7.64 19.28 21.22
CA GLY A 142 -8.92 18.63 21.47
C GLY A 142 -9.20 18.44 22.95
N ASN A 143 -10.47 18.53 23.34
CA ASN A 143 -10.90 18.26 24.71
C ASN A 143 -10.58 16.81 25.09
N SER A 144 -9.92 16.60 26.23
CA SER A 144 -9.48 15.27 26.65
C SER A 144 -8.66 14.55 25.56
N SER A 145 -7.80 15.25 24.83
CA SER A 145 -6.82 14.61 23.94
C SER A 145 -5.62 14.06 24.76
N LEU A 146 -4.48 13.83 24.12
CA LEU A 146 -3.23 13.34 24.74
C LEU A 146 -3.00 14.01 26.12
N PRO A 147 -2.78 13.23 27.20
CA PRO A 147 -2.54 13.81 28.53
C PRO A 147 -1.22 14.57 28.61
N LEU A 148 -1.18 15.70 29.32
CA LEU A 148 0.07 16.43 29.61
C LEU A 148 1.13 15.57 30.33
N ALA A 149 0.68 14.56 31.08
CA ALA A 149 1.55 13.65 31.82
C ALA A 149 2.14 12.52 30.95
N ALA A 150 1.79 12.45 29.66
CA ALA A 150 2.35 11.44 28.77
C ALA A 150 3.86 11.68 28.57
N THR A 151 4.66 10.63 28.78
CA THR A 151 6.12 10.64 28.64
C THR A 151 6.59 10.13 27.28
N GLY A 152 5.70 9.46 26.52
CA GLY A 152 5.96 9.09 25.13
C GLY A 152 6.10 10.33 24.24
N THR A 153 7.13 10.36 23.38
CA THR A 153 7.49 11.52 22.56
C THR A 153 7.03 11.35 21.11
N GLY A 154 6.91 12.45 20.37
CA GLY A 154 6.60 12.43 18.93
C GLY A 154 5.13 12.16 18.62
N ASN A 155 4.21 12.45 19.55
CA ASN A 155 2.79 12.21 19.38
C ASN A 155 2.05 13.44 18.85
N THR A 156 1.15 13.24 17.89
CA THR A 156 0.21 14.25 17.39
C THR A 156 -1.21 13.79 17.69
N ALA A 157 -1.98 14.55 18.47
CA ALA A 157 -3.37 14.26 18.82
C ALA A 157 -4.29 15.43 18.43
N ILE A 158 -5.10 15.28 17.38
CA ILE A 158 -6.02 16.33 16.92
C ILE A 158 -7.44 15.77 16.94
N GLY A 159 -8.26 16.20 17.89
CA GLY A 159 -9.64 15.78 18.07
C GLY A 159 -9.95 15.45 19.53
N SER A 160 -11.23 15.48 19.88
CA SER A 160 -11.66 15.10 21.23
C SER A 160 -11.41 13.61 21.46
N ASN A 161 -10.86 13.26 22.63
CA ASN A 161 -10.51 11.90 23.03
C ASN A 161 -9.44 11.21 22.16
N ALA A 162 -8.65 11.95 21.38
CA ALA A 162 -7.53 11.39 20.64
C ALA A 162 -6.35 11.06 21.58
N LEU A 163 -5.81 9.83 21.53
CA LEU A 163 -4.67 9.34 22.35
C LEU A 163 -4.85 9.45 23.88
N THR A 164 -6.07 9.31 24.41
CA THR A 164 -6.33 9.48 25.86
C THR A 164 -5.59 8.50 26.77
N ALA A 165 -5.31 7.28 26.30
CA ALA A 165 -4.65 6.24 27.09
C ALA A 165 -3.12 6.18 26.94
N VAL A 166 -2.53 7.00 26.06
CA VAL A 166 -1.08 6.97 25.85
C VAL A 166 -0.35 7.49 27.09
N THR A 167 0.53 6.65 27.63
CA THR A 167 1.45 7.01 28.73
C THR A 167 2.89 7.06 28.23
N THR A 168 3.43 5.94 27.75
CA THR A 168 4.84 5.81 27.29
C THR A 168 5.00 5.61 25.78
N GLY A 169 3.92 5.25 25.06
CA GLY A 169 3.94 5.05 23.61
C GLY A 169 4.26 6.34 22.84
N GLY A 170 5.31 6.31 22.02
CA GLY A 170 5.74 7.44 21.20
C GLY A 170 5.41 7.28 19.71
N GLY A 171 5.52 8.36 18.94
CA GLY A 171 5.42 8.35 17.48
C GLY A 171 4.02 8.09 16.93
N ASN A 172 2.96 8.38 17.68
CA ASN A 172 1.59 8.18 17.22
C ASN A 172 1.02 9.44 16.56
N THR A 173 0.26 9.29 15.46
CA THR A 173 -0.54 10.35 14.85
C THR A 173 -2.01 9.98 14.96
N ALA A 174 -2.82 10.76 15.67
CA ALA A 174 -4.26 10.55 15.82
C ALA A 174 -5.00 11.82 15.42
N ILE A 175 -5.83 11.74 14.37
CA ILE A 175 -6.64 12.87 13.89
C ILE A 175 -8.10 12.43 13.77
N GLY A 176 -8.98 12.93 14.63
CA GLY A 176 -10.41 12.61 14.66
C GLY A 176 -10.96 12.45 16.09
N TYR A 177 -12.28 12.22 16.18
CA TYR A 177 -12.95 11.94 17.45
C TYR A 177 -12.72 10.48 17.87
N ASN A 178 -12.35 10.25 19.13
CA ASN A 178 -12.04 8.92 19.71
C ASN A 178 -10.93 8.14 18.94
N THR A 179 -10.10 8.80 18.15
CA THR A 179 -9.06 8.14 17.37
C THR A 179 -7.92 7.67 18.27
N LEU A 180 -7.51 6.38 18.18
CA LEU A 180 -6.48 5.78 19.04
C LEU A 180 -6.72 5.98 20.56
N SER A 181 -7.97 6.09 21.00
CA SER A 181 -8.29 6.46 22.39
C SER A 181 -7.76 5.47 23.44
N LYS A 182 -7.75 4.15 23.16
CA LYS A 182 -7.21 3.13 24.08
C LYS A 182 -5.76 2.72 23.82
N ASN A 183 -5.10 3.37 22.86
CA ASN A 183 -3.74 3.01 22.43
C ASN A 183 -2.70 3.20 23.53
N THR A 184 -1.94 2.13 23.82
CA THR A 184 -0.74 2.21 24.66
C THR A 184 0.54 1.87 23.90
N ALA A 185 0.44 1.47 22.61
CA ALA A 185 1.55 1.11 21.74
C ALA A 185 2.15 2.31 20.97
N PRO A 186 3.40 2.20 20.47
CA PRO A 186 4.02 3.22 19.63
C PRO A 186 3.72 3.06 18.13
N TYR A 187 4.06 4.09 17.36
CA TYR A 187 4.14 4.10 15.89
C TYR A 187 2.82 3.85 15.13
N ASN A 188 1.67 4.21 15.70
CA ASN A 188 0.39 4.10 15.02
C ASN A 188 -0.02 5.43 14.36
N THR A 189 -0.46 5.38 13.10
CA THR A 189 -1.07 6.51 12.38
C THR A 189 -2.55 6.23 12.18
N ALA A 190 -3.42 7.09 12.68
CA ALA A 190 -4.86 6.98 12.61
C ALA A 190 -5.51 8.32 12.24
N ILE A 191 -6.30 8.33 11.17
CA ILE A 191 -7.03 9.52 10.70
C ILE A 191 -8.48 9.11 10.42
N GLY A 192 -9.42 9.66 11.17
CA GLY A 192 -10.85 9.36 11.05
C GLY A 192 -11.50 9.06 12.40
N ASN A 193 -12.80 9.29 12.48
CA ASN A 193 -13.60 9.05 13.67
C ASN A 193 -13.52 7.57 14.10
N THR A 194 -13.09 7.33 15.34
CA THR A 194 -12.94 6.01 15.97
C THR A 194 -11.93 5.08 15.25
N ALA A 195 -11.04 5.60 14.39
CA ALA A 195 -9.98 4.77 13.81
C ALA A 195 -9.01 4.24 14.89
N LEU A 196 -8.68 2.95 14.84
CA LEU A 196 -7.83 2.24 15.82
C LEU A 196 -8.27 2.41 17.30
N TYR A 197 -9.58 2.50 17.57
CA TYR A 197 -10.10 2.83 18.90
C TYR A 197 -9.72 1.81 20.00
N ASN A 198 -9.78 0.50 19.73
CA ASN A 198 -9.51 -0.56 20.71
C ASN A 198 -8.05 -1.07 20.70
N THR A 199 -7.12 -0.42 20.01
CA THR A 199 -5.71 -0.83 20.00
C THR A 199 -5.12 -0.68 21.39
N THR A 200 -4.49 -1.74 21.90
CA THR A 200 -3.80 -1.74 23.18
C THR A 200 -2.30 -1.88 22.95
N SER A 201 -1.84 -3.04 22.46
CA SER A 201 -0.41 -3.32 22.25
C SER A 201 0.03 -3.44 20.79
N GLY A 202 -0.88 -3.29 19.82
CA GLY A 202 -0.56 -3.36 18.39
C GLY A 202 0.21 -2.12 17.91
N ASP A 203 1.43 -2.29 17.42
CA ASP A 203 2.30 -1.22 16.94
C ASP A 203 2.35 -1.10 15.41
N SER A 204 2.85 0.02 14.92
CA SER A 204 3.17 0.21 13.49
C SER A 204 1.98 0.10 12.53
N ASN A 205 0.75 0.41 12.96
CA ASN A 205 -0.45 0.36 12.13
C ASN A 205 -0.76 1.72 11.46
N THR A 206 -1.34 1.68 10.25
CA THR A 206 -1.84 2.85 9.53
C THR A 206 -3.33 2.67 9.23
N ALA A 207 -4.20 3.49 9.81
CA ALA A 207 -5.64 3.46 9.61
C ALA A 207 -6.18 4.83 9.18
N VAL A 208 -6.68 4.95 7.95
CA VAL A 208 -7.25 6.19 7.42
C VAL A 208 -8.68 5.92 6.95
N GLY A 209 -9.66 6.44 7.67
CA GLY A 209 -11.08 6.25 7.40
C GLY A 209 -11.90 6.21 8.69
N ASN A 210 -13.19 6.53 8.59
CA ASN A 210 -14.10 6.36 9.73
C ASN A 210 -14.17 4.85 10.06
N MET A 211 -13.96 4.53 11.35
CA MET A 211 -13.98 3.17 11.87
C MET A 211 -13.00 2.19 11.19
N ALA A 212 -11.89 2.66 10.62
CA ALA A 212 -10.82 1.77 10.15
C ALA A 212 -10.09 1.11 11.34
N MET A 213 -9.92 -0.22 11.29
CA MET A 213 -9.24 -1.03 12.34
C MET A 213 -9.75 -0.82 13.78
N VAL A 214 -11.05 -0.58 13.98
CA VAL A 214 -11.62 -0.27 15.31
C VAL A 214 -11.30 -1.32 16.36
N ASP A 215 -11.44 -2.60 16.02
CA ASP A 215 -11.28 -3.71 16.98
C ASP A 215 -9.88 -4.33 16.97
N ASN A 216 -8.90 -3.68 16.32
CA ASN A 216 -7.53 -4.15 16.42
C ASN A 216 -7.02 -3.97 17.84
N THR A 217 -6.75 -5.08 18.54
CA THR A 217 -6.26 -5.08 19.94
C THR A 217 -4.75 -5.23 19.98
N THR A 218 -4.20 -6.25 19.33
CA THR A 218 -2.75 -6.60 19.37
C THR A 218 -2.09 -6.74 18.00
N GLY A 219 -2.85 -6.66 16.90
CA GLY A 219 -2.32 -6.77 15.54
C GLY A 219 -1.38 -5.60 15.20
N ARG A 220 -0.31 -5.91 14.46
CA ARG A 220 0.76 -4.97 14.09
C ARG A 220 0.96 -4.87 12.59
N MET A 221 1.53 -3.75 12.13
CA MET A 221 1.90 -3.54 10.73
C MET A 221 0.74 -3.73 9.75
N GLY A 222 -0.48 -3.37 10.16
CA GLY A 222 -1.67 -3.35 9.31
C GLY A 222 -1.84 -1.98 8.63
N THR A 223 -2.24 -1.99 7.36
CA THR A 223 -2.63 -0.79 6.61
C THR A 223 -4.10 -0.87 6.25
N ALA A 224 -4.94 0.06 6.71
CA ALA A 224 -6.37 0.13 6.43
C ALA A 224 -6.72 1.52 5.89
N LEU A 225 -7.12 1.62 4.62
CA LEU A 225 -7.50 2.86 3.97
C LEU A 225 -8.95 2.75 3.47
N GLY A 226 -9.90 3.39 4.13
CA GLY A 226 -11.32 3.37 3.77
C GLY A 226 -12.26 3.28 4.97
N PHE A 227 -13.54 3.56 4.72
CA PHE A 227 -14.60 3.36 5.73
C PHE A 227 -14.63 1.89 6.17
N GLN A 228 -14.48 1.64 7.48
CA GLN A 228 -14.54 0.30 8.08
C GLN A 228 -13.56 -0.73 7.48
N ALA A 229 -12.46 -0.30 6.85
CA ALA A 229 -11.41 -1.22 6.41
C ALA A 229 -10.77 -1.93 7.62
N LEU A 230 -10.61 -3.26 7.55
CA LEU A 230 -10.10 -4.13 8.62
C LEU A 230 -10.80 -3.94 9.98
N ASN A 231 -12.10 -3.62 10.00
CA ASN A 231 -12.82 -3.23 11.23
C ASN A 231 -12.67 -4.24 12.38
N HIS A 232 -12.79 -5.54 12.10
CA HIS A 232 -12.70 -6.63 13.08
C HIS A 232 -11.34 -7.34 13.13
N ASN A 233 -10.24 -6.68 12.74
CA ASN A 233 -8.90 -7.27 12.80
C ASN A 233 -8.32 -7.35 14.21
N THR A 234 -8.76 -8.30 15.03
CA THR A 234 -8.45 -8.36 16.47
C THR A 234 -6.97 -8.56 16.81
N THR A 235 -6.30 -9.54 16.19
CA THR A 235 -4.90 -9.92 16.51
C THR A 235 -4.00 -10.09 15.29
N ALA A 236 -4.54 -9.92 14.07
CA ALA A 236 -3.81 -10.28 12.87
C ALA A 236 -2.86 -9.18 12.40
N ALA A 237 -1.68 -9.60 11.95
CA ALA A 237 -0.59 -8.73 11.52
C ALA A 237 -0.39 -8.75 10.00
N TYR A 238 0.26 -7.70 9.49
CA TYR A 238 0.71 -7.59 8.09
C TYR A 238 -0.41 -7.61 7.03
N ASN A 239 -1.60 -7.12 7.37
CA ASN A 239 -2.71 -7.02 6.42
C ASN A 239 -2.74 -5.65 5.75
N THR A 240 -2.96 -5.61 4.45
CA THR A 240 -3.22 -4.38 3.69
C THR A 240 -4.66 -4.40 3.19
N ALA A 241 -5.46 -3.41 3.56
CA ALA A 241 -6.83 -3.24 3.10
C ALA A 241 -7.06 -1.82 2.58
N MET A 242 -7.56 -1.70 1.36
CA MET A 242 -7.84 -0.42 0.71
C MET A 242 -9.21 -0.47 0.04
N GLY A 243 -10.15 0.34 0.52
CA GLY A 243 -11.55 0.35 0.06
C GLY A 243 -12.53 0.29 1.23
N GLY A 244 -13.76 0.71 1.00
CA GLY A 244 -14.83 0.59 1.99
C GLY A 244 -15.09 -0.88 2.33
N ASN A 245 -15.05 -1.23 3.61
CA ASN A 245 -15.24 -2.59 4.13
C ASN A 245 -14.24 -3.63 3.57
N ALA A 246 -13.08 -3.22 3.07
CA ALA A 246 -12.04 -4.15 2.66
C ALA A 246 -11.50 -4.92 3.88
N GLY A 247 -11.47 -6.24 3.83
CA GLY A 247 -11.02 -7.10 4.94
C GLY A 247 -11.87 -6.98 6.22
N PHE A 248 -13.13 -6.56 6.11
CA PHE A 248 -14.00 -6.17 7.24
C PHE A 248 -14.01 -7.18 8.41
N SER A 249 -14.20 -8.47 8.13
CA SER A 249 -14.30 -9.55 9.12
C SER A 249 -13.00 -10.34 9.34
N ASN A 250 -11.82 -9.81 8.98
CA ASN A 250 -10.56 -10.55 9.12
C ASN A 250 -10.09 -10.67 10.58
N ILE A 251 -10.52 -11.70 11.32
CA ILE A 251 -10.29 -11.81 12.77
C ILE A 251 -8.82 -12.14 13.11
N THR A 252 -8.24 -13.16 12.47
CA THR A 252 -6.89 -13.69 12.77
C THR A 252 -5.99 -13.89 11.54
N GLY A 253 -6.50 -13.72 10.32
CA GLY A 253 -5.74 -13.95 9.09
C GLY A 253 -4.65 -12.90 8.85
N THR A 254 -3.43 -13.34 8.59
CA THR A 254 -2.22 -12.52 8.42
C THR A 254 -1.76 -12.49 6.96
N TYR A 255 -0.99 -11.46 6.60
CA TYR A 255 -0.43 -11.31 5.24
C TYR A 255 -1.48 -11.25 4.11
N ASN A 256 -2.68 -10.75 4.40
CA ASN A 256 -3.73 -10.59 3.39
C ASN A 256 -3.64 -9.20 2.72
N ALA A 257 -3.85 -9.16 1.41
CA ALA A 257 -3.99 -7.94 0.63
C ALA A 257 -5.41 -7.83 0.04
N ALA A 258 -6.22 -6.90 0.54
CA ALA A 258 -7.60 -6.67 0.16
C ALA A 258 -7.77 -5.26 -0.44
N VAL A 259 -7.83 -5.13 -1.76
CA VAL A 259 -7.92 -3.84 -2.45
C VAL A 259 -9.22 -3.79 -3.26
N GLY A 260 -10.21 -3.03 -2.79
CA GLY A 260 -11.51 -2.88 -3.44
C GLY A 260 -12.63 -2.74 -2.41
N TYR A 261 -13.78 -2.23 -2.83
CA TYR A 261 -14.97 -2.23 -1.99
C TYR A 261 -15.38 -3.67 -1.66
N GLN A 262 -15.50 -4.01 -0.37
CA GLN A 262 -15.85 -5.34 0.11
C GLN A 262 -14.96 -6.49 -0.40
N SER A 263 -13.71 -6.22 -0.82
CA SER A 263 -12.74 -7.28 -1.06
C SER A 263 -12.42 -7.99 0.27
N LEU A 264 -12.43 -9.33 0.28
CA LEU A 264 -12.15 -10.15 1.46
C LEU A 264 -13.09 -9.85 2.66
N TYR A 265 -14.35 -9.50 2.39
CA TYR A 265 -15.28 -8.96 3.39
C TYR A 265 -15.57 -9.92 4.55
N ASN A 266 -15.89 -11.19 4.29
CA ASN A 266 -16.25 -12.18 5.32
C ASN A 266 -15.12 -13.16 5.73
N SER A 267 -13.85 -12.81 5.52
CA SER A 267 -12.71 -13.70 5.82
C SER A 267 -12.49 -13.93 7.31
N SER A 268 -13.21 -14.86 7.93
CA SER A 268 -13.10 -15.13 9.38
C SER A 268 -11.70 -15.53 9.86
N ALA A 269 -10.92 -16.17 9.00
CA ALA A 269 -9.49 -16.48 9.15
C ALA A 269 -8.91 -16.81 7.75
N GLY A 270 -7.62 -17.14 7.68
CA GLY A 270 -6.92 -17.46 6.43
C GLY A 270 -5.81 -16.45 6.11
N ASN A 271 -4.62 -16.97 5.80
CA ASN A 271 -3.40 -16.18 5.57
C ASN A 271 -3.03 -16.10 4.08
N ASN A 272 -2.24 -15.08 3.72
CA ASN A 272 -1.62 -14.91 2.41
C ASN A 272 -2.63 -14.82 1.23
N ASN A 273 -3.82 -14.29 1.47
CA ASN A 273 -4.82 -14.10 0.42
C ASN A 273 -4.63 -12.74 -0.26
N VAL A 274 -4.68 -12.72 -1.58
CA VAL A 274 -4.69 -11.51 -2.41
C VAL A 274 -6.08 -11.39 -3.04
N ALA A 275 -6.83 -10.35 -2.67
CA ALA A 275 -8.15 -10.02 -3.19
C ALA A 275 -8.11 -8.59 -3.74
N ILE A 276 -7.93 -8.43 -5.05
CA ILE A 276 -7.87 -7.12 -5.71
C ILE A 276 -9.07 -6.98 -6.63
N GLY A 277 -9.99 -6.07 -6.33
CA GLY A 277 -11.24 -5.84 -7.06
C GLY A 277 -12.43 -5.79 -6.11
N SER A 278 -13.48 -5.05 -6.52
CA SER A 278 -14.70 -4.96 -5.72
C SER A 278 -15.33 -6.35 -5.56
N GLY A 279 -15.63 -6.77 -4.34
CA GLY A 279 -16.23 -8.08 -4.03
C GLY A 279 -15.33 -9.29 -4.25
N ALA A 280 -14.03 -9.12 -4.52
CA ALA A 280 -13.10 -10.26 -4.65
C ALA A 280 -13.01 -11.05 -3.33
N LEU A 281 -13.14 -12.37 -3.37
CA LEU A 281 -13.15 -13.27 -2.19
C LEU A 281 -14.14 -12.86 -1.09
N PHE A 282 -15.29 -12.32 -1.46
CA PHE A 282 -16.28 -11.77 -0.52
C PHE A 282 -16.68 -12.73 0.61
N SER A 283 -16.78 -14.03 0.31
CA SER A 283 -17.38 -15.05 1.20
C SER A 283 -16.39 -16.03 1.80
N LEU A 284 -15.09 -15.82 1.63
CA LEU A 284 -14.06 -16.76 2.09
C LEU A 284 -14.14 -16.92 3.62
N GLN A 285 -14.05 -18.14 4.15
CA GLN A 285 -14.08 -18.41 5.59
C GLN A 285 -13.06 -19.51 5.94
N ASP A 286 -12.50 -19.45 7.15
CA ASP A 286 -11.65 -20.54 7.68
C ASP A 286 -12.00 -20.87 9.14
N PRO A 287 -13.16 -21.50 9.40
CA PRO A 287 -13.60 -21.79 10.77
C PRO A 287 -12.62 -22.68 11.55
N ALA A 288 -11.78 -23.45 10.85
CA ALA A 288 -10.89 -24.46 11.42
C ALA A 288 -9.39 -24.08 11.38
N GLY A 289 -9.02 -22.90 10.86
CA GLY A 289 -7.62 -22.45 10.80
C GLY A 289 -6.74 -23.22 9.81
N THR A 290 -7.31 -23.97 8.87
CA THR A 290 -6.59 -24.95 8.02
C THR A 290 -6.87 -24.81 6.53
N ASN A 291 -7.79 -23.95 6.12
CA ASN A 291 -8.19 -23.74 4.72
C ASN A 291 -8.24 -22.24 4.39
N SER A 292 -8.61 -21.86 3.17
CA SER A 292 -8.74 -20.44 2.80
C SER A 292 -7.44 -19.65 2.92
N HIS A 293 -6.32 -20.32 2.60
CA HIS A 293 -4.99 -19.75 2.57
C HIS A 293 -4.49 -19.61 1.13
N ASN A 294 -3.59 -18.65 0.90
CA ASN A 294 -2.82 -18.53 -0.34
C ASN A 294 -3.69 -18.39 -1.61
N ASN A 295 -4.88 -17.79 -1.51
CA ASN A 295 -5.72 -17.55 -2.68
C ASN A 295 -5.36 -16.23 -3.35
N VAL A 296 -5.31 -16.22 -4.68
CA VAL A 296 -5.15 -15.04 -5.51
C VAL A 296 -6.43 -14.82 -6.29
N ALA A 297 -7.10 -13.69 -6.07
CA ALA A 297 -8.31 -13.27 -6.75
C ALA A 297 -8.13 -11.84 -7.27
N ILE A 298 -8.12 -11.67 -8.60
CA ILE A 298 -7.87 -10.37 -9.24
C ILE A 298 -8.99 -10.05 -10.23
N GLY A 299 -9.75 -9.01 -9.89
CA GLY A 299 -10.81 -8.35 -10.64
C GLY A 299 -12.15 -8.35 -9.88
N THR A 300 -13.17 -7.75 -10.48
CA THR A 300 -14.47 -7.54 -9.83
C THR A 300 -15.25 -8.85 -9.66
N ASN A 301 -15.80 -9.09 -8.46
CA ASN A 301 -16.63 -10.24 -8.11
C ASN A 301 -15.94 -11.60 -8.36
N VAL A 302 -14.62 -11.65 -8.23
CA VAL A 302 -13.85 -12.89 -8.43
C VAL A 302 -13.86 -13.73 -7.15
N GLY A 303 -14.18 -15.02 -7.27
CA GLY A 303 -14.20 -15.96 -6.15
C GLY A 303 -15.23 -15.61 -5.07
N MET A 304 -16.30 -14.91 -5.41
CA MET A 304 -17.40 -14.61 -4.48
C MET A 304 -18.06 -15.88 -3.90
N ASP A 305 -18.02 -16.96 -4.67
CA ASP A 305 -18.54 -18.29 -4.36
C ASP A 305 -17.54 -19.16 -3.58
N LEU A 306 -16.26 -18.74 -3.49
CA LEU A 306 -15.24 -19.48 -2.77
C LEU A 306 -15.45 -19.33 -1.26
N PHE A 307 -16.30 -20.19 -0.70
CA PHE A 307 -16.59 -20.22 0.73
C PHE A 307 -15.41 -20.74 1.54
N MET A 308 -14.74 -21.78 1.03
CA MET A 308 -13.55 -22.38 1.63
C MET A 308 -12.65 -22.90 0.51
N GLY A 309 -11.32 -22.89 0.74
CA GLY A 309 -10.35 -23.55 -0.14
C GLY A 309 -9.07 -22.75 -0.32
N SER A 310 -7.96 -23.44 -0.58
CA SER A 310 -6.61 -22.85 -0.55
C SER A 310 -5.89 -22.95 -1.89
N ASN A 311 -4.88 -22.10 -2.07
CA ASN A 311 -3.94 -22.11 -3.19
C ASN A 311 -4.60 -21.90 -4.57
N ASN A 312 -5.75 -21.21 -4.62
CA ASN A 312 -6.45 -20.94 -5.87
C ASN A 312 -5.91 -19.68 -6.56
N ILE A 313 -5.98 -19.66 -7.89
CA ILE A 313 -5.66 -18.50 -8.73
C ILE A 313 -6.87 -18.18 -9.61
N LEU A 314 -7.54 -17.07 -9.33
CA LEU A 314 -8.77 -16.63 -9.98
C LEU A 314 -8.54 -15.22 -10.55
N ILE A 315 -8.71 -15.02 -11.85
CA ILE A 315 -8.40 -13.73 -12.50
C ILE A 315 -9.45 -13.42 -13.55
N GLY A 316 -10.06 -12.22 -13.51
CA GLY A 316 -11.03 -11.75 -14.50
C GLY A 316 -12.17 -10.95 -13.87
N ALA A 317 -13.36 -10.96 -14.47
CA ALA A 317 -14.55 -10.35 -13.90
C ALA A 317 -15.65 -11.40 -13.75
N ASN A 318 -16.28 -11.45 -12.58
CA ASN A 318 -17.30 -12.45 -12.21
C ASN A 318 -16.79 -13.90 -12.40
N VAL A 319 -15.49 -14.11 -12.17
CA VAL A 319 -14.88 -15.45 -12.26
C VAL A 319 -15.19 -16.20 -10.99
N MET A 320 -15.94 -17.29 -11.13
CA MET A 320 -16.29 -18.19 -10.02
C MET A 320 -15.22 -19.27 -9.83
N SER A 321 -15.16 -19.85 -8.64
CA SER A 321 -14.16 -20.85 -8.25
C SER A 321 -14.21 -22.17 -9.03
N ALA A 322 -15.27 -22.40 -9.82
CA ALA A 322 -15.40 -23.52 -10.75
C ALA A 322 -14.94 -24.88 -10.18
N ALA A 323 -15.50 -25.29 -9.04
CA ALA A 323 -15.51 -26.68 -8.60
C ALA A 323 -16.96 -27.14 -8.41
N PRO A 324 -17.46 -28.16 -9.14
CA PRO A 324 -18.76 -28.72 -8.84
C PRO A 324 -18.67 -29.50 -7.52
N GLY A 325 -19.32 -29.00 -6.46
CA GLY A 325 -19.69 -29.81 -5.28
C GLY A 325 -18.74 -29.86 -4.08
N GLY A 326 -17.76 -28.96 -3.94
CA GLY A 326 -16.95 -28.92 -2.72
C GLY A 326 -15.85 -27.86 -2.72
N ILE A 327 -15.30 -27.62 -1.52
CA ILE A 327 -14.18 -26.74 -1.17
C ILE A 327 -13.09 -26.79 -2.26
N GLY A 328 -13.05 -25.79 -3.15
CA GLY A 328 -12.12 -25.77 -4.28
C GLY A 328 -10.75 -25.33 -3.79
N SER A 329 -9.77 -26.24 -3.78
CA SER A 329 -8.36 -25.88 -3.56
C SER A 329 -7.57 -26.24 -4.80
N ASN A 330 -6.43 -25.57 -4.99
CA ASN A 330 -5.50 -25.86 -6.08
C ASN A 330 -6.14 -25.68 -7.48
N ILE A 331 -7.06 -24.70 -7.62
CA ILE A 331 -7.75 -24.38 -8.86
C ILE A 331 -7.11 -23.16 -9.53
N LEU A 332 -6.99 -23.17 -10.85
CA LEU A 332 -6.76 -22.01 -11.69
C LEU A 332 -8.02 -21.71 -12.50
N ASN A 333 -8.47 -20.45 -12.51
CA ASN A 333 -9.50 -19.98 -13.43
C ASN A 333 -9.17 -18.55 -13.89
N ILE A 334 -8.86 -18.39 -15.17
CA ILE A 334 -8.62 -17.09 -15.81
C ILE A 334 -9.72 -16.84 -16.83
N GLY A 335 -10.56 -15.85 -16.52
CA GLY A 335 -11.60 -15.34 -17.40
C GLY A 335 -12.64 -16.36 -17.82
N SER A 336 -12.80 -17.47 -17.08
CA SER A 336 -13.67 -18.60 -17.46
C SER A 336 -13.32 -19.23 -18.83
N ASN A 337 -12.07 -19.07 -19.25
CA ASN A 337 -11.55 -19.63 -20.51
C ASN A 337 -10.33 -20.50 -20.28
N ILE A 338 -9.47 -20.16 -19.31
CA ILE A 338 -8.34 -21.01 -18.94
C ILE A 338 -8.60 -21.55 -17.55
N TYR A 339 -8.54 -22.87 -17.43
CA TYR A 339 -8.79 -23.58 -16.20
C TYR A 339 -7.57 -24.41 -15.83
N GLY A 340 -7.43 -24.72 -14.56
CA GLY A 340 -6.46 -25.71 -14.13
C GLY A 340 -6.87 -26.37 -12.84
N THR A 341 -6.48 -27.64 -12.72
CA THR A 341 -6.65 -28.44 -11.52
C THR A 341 -5.28 -28.86 -11.00
N ASN A 342 -5.18 -29.09 -9.69
CA ASN A 342 -3.94 -29.47 -9.02
C ASN A 342 -2.82 -28.41 -9.09
N VAL A 343 -3.17 -27.16 -9.39
CA VAL A 343 -2.24 -26.02 -9.43
C VAL A 343 -1.78 -25.73 -8.01
N ASN A 344 -0.48 -25.54 -7.78
CA ASN A 344 0.13 -25.32 -6.46
C ASN A 344 0.06 -26.52 -5.47
N ASN A 345 -0.23 -27.75 -5.93
CA ASN A 345 -0.28 -28.94 -5.06
C ASN A 345 1.01 -29.80 -5.06
N GLY A 346 2.13 -29.27 -5.60
CA GLY A 346 3.41 -29.98 -5.67
C GLY A 346 3.50 -31.14 -6.69
N GLY A 347 2.37 -31.58 -7.26
CA GLY A 347 2.32 -32.54 -8.37
C GLY A 347 2.16 -31.87 -9.74
N TYR A 348 1.92 -32.68 -10.77
CA TYR A 348 1.61 -32.17 -12.11
C TYR A 348 0.21 -31.54 -12.15
N ALA A 349 0.13 -30.30 -12.62
CA ALA A 349 -1.13 -29.63 -12.87
C ALA A 349 -1.68 -30.02 -14.25
N ASN A 350 -3.00 -30.02 -14.37
CA ASN A 350 -3.68 -30.10 -15.66
C ASN A 350 -4.18 -28.70 -16.04
N ILE A 351 -3.91 -28.27 -17.26
CA ILE A 351 -4.34 -26.98 -17.80
C ILE A 351 -5.33 -27.19 -18.93
N GLY A 352 -6.48 -26.54 -18.82
CA GLY A 352 -7.58 -26.57 -19.77
C GLY A 352 -7.75 -25.23 -20.46
N ILE A 353 -7.97 -25.21 -21.77
CA ILE A 353 -8.50 -24.05 -22.50
C ILE A 353 -9.92 -24.39 -22.97
N ASN A 354 -10.89 -23.61 -22.50
CA ASN A 354 -12.34 -23.79 -22.64
C ASN A 354 -12.88 -25.14 -22.14
N THR A 355 -12.16 -25.76 -21.19
CA THR A 355 -12.54 -27.01 -20.52
C THR A 355 -12.26 -26.86 -19.02
N ALA A 356 -13.31 -26.89 -18.19
CA ALA A 356 -13.20 -26.56 -16.77
C ALA A 356 -12.54 -27.65 -15.92
N ASN A 357 -12.57 -28.90 -16.40
CA ASN A 357 -11.99 -30.06 -15.73
C ASN A 357 -11.07 -30.80 -16.71
N PRO A 358 -9.88 -30.25 -17.02
CA PRO A 358 -8.95 -30.88 -17.94
C PRO A 358 -8.54 -32.28 -17.41
N GLY A 359 -8.80 -33.31 -18.21
CA GLY A 359 -8.44 -34.69 -17.89
C GLY A 359 -6.99 -35.02 -18.21
N ASN A 360 -6.34 -34.21 -19.05
CA ASN A 360 -4.94 -34.34 -19.43
C ASN A 360 -4.13 -33.13 -18.96
N ALA A 361 -2.79 -33.28 -18.95
CA ALA A 361 -1.87 -32.20 -18.57
C ALA A 361 -2.10 -30.89 -19.34
N LEU A 362 -2.43 -31.00 -20.64
CA LEU A 362 -2.97 -29.91 -21.45
C LEU A 362 -4.17 -30.41 -22.23
N GLU A 363 -5.31 -29.75 -22.07
CA GLU A 363 -6.53 -30.05 -22.81
C GLU A 363 -7.07 -28.76 -23.44
N VAL A 364 -7.21 -28.74 -24.76
CA VAL A 364 -7.80 -27.63 -25.49
C VAL A 364 -9.11 -28.08 -26.08
N ARG A 365 -10.17 -27.29 -25.91
CA ARG A 365 -11.50 -27.58 -26.45
C ARG A 365 -12.01 -26.40 -27.28
N SER A 366 -12.37 -26.65 -28.52
CA SER A 366 -13.11 -25.70 -29.35
C SER A 366 -14.61 -25.96 -29.24
N SER A 367 -15.42 -24.96 -29.62
CA SER A 367 -16.88 -25.07 -29.64
C SER A 367 -17.39 -26.02 -30.73
N ALA A 368 -16.67 -26.12 -31.85
CA ALA A 368 -17.02 -27.02 -32.97
C ALA A 368 -16.24 -28.34 -32.89
N ALA A 369 -16.91 -29.44 -33.24
CA ALA A 369 -16.29 -30.76 -33.30
C ALA A 369 -15.07 -30.76 -34.25
N ASN A 370 -14.01 -31.47 -33.85
CA ASN A 370 -12.78 -31.64 -34.62
C ASN A 370 -11.97 -30.34 -34.89
N THR A 371 -12.17 -29.29 -34.09
CA THR A 371 -11.49 -27.99 -34.28
C THR A 371 -10.62 -27.53 -33.10
N SER A 372 -10.43 -28.36 -32.07
CA SER A 372 -9.59 -28.01 -30.91
C SER A 372 -8.09 -27.97 -31.17
N GLY A 373 -7.65 -28.32 -32.39
CA GLY A 373 -6.27 -28.67 -32.73
C GLY A 373 -5.19 -27.69 -32.26
N PHE A 374 -3.98 -28.20 -32.11
CA PHE A 374 -2.79 -27.43 -31.78
C PHE A 374 -2.08 -26.99 -33.06
N ARG A 375 -1.99 -25.69 -33.33
CA ARG A 375 -1.31 -25.15 -34.51
C ARG A 375 0.11 -24.73 -34.17
N LEU A 376 1.07 -25.43 -34.77
CA LEU A 376 2.47 -25.05 -34.81
C LEU A 376 2.75 -24.22 -36.07
N THR A 377 3.39 -23.05 -35.93
CA THR A 377 3.71 -22.15 -37.06
C THR A 377 5.22 -21.93 -37.17
N ASN A 378 5.70 -21.51 -38.35
CA ASN A 378 7.13 -21.29 -38.64
C ASN A 378 8.01 -22.56 -38.66
N PHE A 379 7.46 -23.68 -39.15
CA PHE A 379 8.22 -24.91 -39.45
C PHE A 379 8.66 -24.88 -40.91
N PRO A 380 9.98 -24.96 -41.21
CA PRO A 380 10.49 -24.71 -42.55
C PRO A 380 10.14 -25.79 -43.60
N ASN A 381 9.81 -27.03 -43.22
CA ASN A 381 9.36 -28.07 -44.16
C ASN A 381 8.40 -29.04 -43.46
N ALA A 382 7.22 -29.30 -44.04
CA ALA A 382 6.19 -30.15 -43.45
C ALA A 382 6.60 -31.64 -43.47
N GLY A 383 7.45 -32.05 -42.52
CA GLY A 383 7.71 -33.44 -42.19
C GLY A 383 6.77 -33.97 -41.12
N MET A 384 6.62 -35.30 -41.02
CA MET A 384 5.90 -35.95 -39.93
C MET A 384 6.53 -35.57 -38.57
N LEU A 385 5.72 -35.14 -37.61
CA LEU A 385 6.17 -34.83 -36.26
C LEU A 385 6.50 -36.14 -35.50
N GLY A 386 7.65 -36.21 -34.86
CA GLY A 386 8.03 -37.26 -33.91
C GLY A 386 8.65 -36.66 -32.64
N THR A 387 9.15 -37.50 -31.73
CA THR A 387 9.80 -37.05 -30.49
C THR A 387 11.28 -37.43 -30.45
N ASN A 388 12.14 -36.56 -29.90
CA ASN A 388 13.52 -36.93 -29.58
C ASN A 388 13.60 -37.71 -28.24
N SER A 389 14.80 -38.09 -27.80
CA SER A 389 15.01 -38.80 -26.52
C SER A 389 14.62 -38.00 -25.26
N GLN A 390 14.37 -36.70 -25.41
CA GLN A 390 13.96 -35.77 -24.37
C GLN A 390 12.44 -35.49 -24.43
N GLY A 391 11.74 -36.01 -25.45
CA GLY A 391 10.30 -35.82 -25.65
C GLY A 391 9.92 -34.59 -26.47
N ASP A 392 10.89 -33.82 -26.99
CA ASP A 392 10.61 -32.64 -27.81
C ASP A 392 10.02 -33.06 -29.14
N ILE A 393 8.99 -32.34 -29.59
CA ILE A 393 8.40 -32.53 -30.93
C ILE A 393 9.41 -32.03 -31.98
N ILE A 394 9.94 -32.95 -32.78
CA ILE A 394 10.90 -32.69 -33.87
C ILE A 394 10.37 -33.23 -35.21
N GLU A 395 10.88 -32.73 -36.32
CA GLU A 395 10.60 -33.31 -37.64
C GLU A 395 11.21 -34.72 -37.76
N THR A 396 10.47 -35.66 -38.36
CA THR A 396 10.89 -37.02 -38.70
C THR A 396 10.69 -37.31 -40.19
N PHE A 397 11.53 -38.21 -40.74
CA PHE A 397 11.67 -38.53 -42.19
C PHE A 397 10.33 -38.77 -42.91
N SER A 398 10.17 -38.27 -44.13
CA SER A 398 8.86 -37.94 -44.74
C SER A 398 8.61 -38.38 -46.19
N ALA A 399 9.32 -39.36 -46.75
CA ALA A 399 8.93 -39.91 -48.06
C ALA A 399 9.04 -41.44 -48.15
N ILE A 400 7.90 -42.15 -48.06
CA ILE A 400 7.77 -43.56 -48.44
C ILE A 400 7.26 -43.62 -49.88
N LYS A 401 8.08 -44.15 -50.79
CA LYS A 401 7.72 -44.38 -52.20
C LYS A 401 7.65 -45.88 -52.47
N THR A 402 6.47 -46.37 -52.88
CA THR A 402 6.30 -47.75 -53.37
C THR A 402 6.53 -47.80 -54.87
N VAL A 403 7.33 -48.75 -55.33
CA VAL A 403 7.78 -48.89 -56.71
C VAL A 403 7.41 -50.29 -57.22
N THR A 404 6.71 -50.36 -58.35
CA THR A 404 6.20 -51.61 -58.95
C THR A 404 6.85 -51.94 -60.30
N VAL A 405 7.93 -51.24 -60.66
CA VAL A 405 8.71 -51.45 -61.88
C VAL A 405 10.01 -52.18 -61.58
N SER A 406 10.45 -53.05 -62.49
CA SER A 406 11.70 -53.84 -62.32
C SER A 406 12.98 -53.01 -62.39
N TYR A 407 12.92 -51.72 -62.70
CA TYR A 407 14.05 -50.80 -62.68
C TYR A 407 13.61 -49.45 -62.12
N TYR A 408 14.34 -48.93 -61.13
CA TYR A 408 14.04 -47.63 -60.53
C TYR A 408 15.30 -46.85 -60.16
N GLU A 409 15.36 -45.61 -60.61
CA GLU A 409 16.39 -44.64 -60.22
C GLU A 409 15.89 -43.80 -59.05
N VAL A 410 16.55 -43.97 -57.91
CA VAL A 410 16.23 -43.26 -56.67
C VAL A 410 16.51 -41.77 -56.88
N GLN A 411 15.48 -40.96 -56.68
CA GLN A 411 15.59 -39.51 -56.81
C GLN A 411 16.20 -38.92 -55.54
N GLN A 412 16.86 -37.77 -55.63
CA GLN A 412 17.47 -37.12 -54.46
C GLN A 412 16.45 -36.80 -53.36
N ALA A 413 15.17 -36.66 -53.69
CA ALA A 413 14.09 -36.43 -52.73
C ALA A 413 13.59 -37.72 -52.03
N ASP A 414 13.85 -38.91 -52.60
CA ASP A 414 13.38 -40.16 -52.01
C ASP A 414 14.12 -40.47 -50.69
N GLU A 415 13.44 -41.11 -49.73
CA GLU A 415 14.03 -41.46 -48.43
C GLU A 415 13.80 -42.95 -48.11
N THR A 416 12.56 -43.42 -48.24
CA THR A 416 12.21 -44.84 -48.12
C THR A 416 11.62 -45.33 -49.43
N ILE A 417 12.19 -46.40 -49.98
CA ILE A 417 11.79 -47.02 -51.24
C ILE A 417 11.34 -48.45 -50.96
N LEU A 418 10.09 -48.75 -51.25
CA LEU A 418 9.49 -50.08 -51.12
C LEU A 418 9.31 -50.71 -52.50
N MET A 419 10.13 -51.69 -52.82
CA MET A 419 10.11 -52.40 -54.10
C MET A 419 9.12 -53.57 -54.03
N ASN A 420 8.02 -53.48 -54.77
CA ASN A 420 6.99 -54.53 -54.85
C ASN A 420 6.96 -55.10 -56.28
N VAL A 421 7.92 -55.97 -56.58
CA VAL A 421 8.10 -56.50 -57.94
C VAL A 421 8.32 -58.00 -57.87
N ALA A 422 7.36 -58.77 -58.40
CA ALA A 422 7.39 -60.23 -58.46
C ALA A 422 8.33 -60.78 -59.57
N ALA A 423 9.48 -60.14 -59.76
CA ALA A 423 10.51 -60.49 -60.75
C ALA A 423 11.86 -59.89 -60.30
N PRO A 424 13.00 -60.31 -60.90
CA PRO A 424 14.26 -59.65 -60.64
C PRO A 424 14.17 -58.14 -60.88
N ALA A 425 14.63 -57.34 -59.92
CA ALA A 425 14.50 -55.88 -59.95
C ALA A 425 15.84 -55.19 -59.66
N ALA A 426 16.01 -53.97 -60.16
CA ALA A 426 17.18 -53.15 -59.92
C ALA A 426 16.79 -51.76 -59.38
N VAL A 427 17.48 -51.32 -58.33
CA VAL A 427 17.38 -49.98 -57.76
C VAL A 427 18.72 -49.30 -57.88
N VAL A 428 18.76 -48.13 -58.50
CA VAL A 428 19.99 -47.36 -58.68
C VAL A 428 19.96 -46.14 -57.76
N LEU A 429 20.94 -46.07 -56.86
CA LEU A 429 21.14 -44.93 -55.96
C LEU A 429 21.67 -43.72 -56.73
N PRO A 430 21.20 -42.50 -56.41
CA PRO A 430 21.62 -41.29 -57.13
C PRO A 430 23.11 -40.99 -56.93
N THR A 431 23.66 -40.10 -57.74
CA THR A 431 24.95 -39.43 -57.45
C THR A 431 24.71 -37.93 -57.25
N GLY A 432 25.63 -37.26 -56.54
CA GLY A 432 25.57 -35.80 -56.32
C GLY A 432 25.41 -35.38 -54.86
N ALA A 433 24.78 -34.21 -54.64
CA ALA A 433 24.69 -33.50 -53.35
C ALA A 433 23.72 -34.13 -52.32
N VAL A 434 23.82 -35.44 -52.09
CA VAL A 434 23.05 -36.19 -51.07
C VAL A 434 23.93 -36.63 -49.89
N SER A 435 24.97 -35.85 -49.59
CA SER A 435 25.94 -36.14 -48.50
C SER A 435 25.21 -36.33 -47.17
N GLY A 436 25.50 -37.43 -46.47
CA GLY A 436 24.89 -37.75 -45.18
C GLY A 436 23.44 -38.23 -45.27
N LYS A 437 22.80 -38.21 -46.45
CA LYS A 437 21.42 -38.70 -46.61
C LYS A 437 21.38 -40.22 -46.49
N ARG A 438 20.36 -40.72 -45.78
CA ARG A 438 20.06 -42.16 -45.67
C ARG A 438 18.95 -42.52 -46.64
N PHE A 439 19.13 -43.65 -47.33
CA PHE A 439 18.10 -44.29 -48.13
C PHE A 439 17.77 -45.64 -47.51
N ILE A 440 16.49 -45.85 -47.24
CA ILE A 440 15.95 -47.13 -46.78
C ILE A 440 15.34 -47.81 -48.00
N ILE A 441 15.90 -48.93 -48.43
CA ILE A 441 15.38 -49.67 -49.60
C ILE A 441 14.97 -51.06 -49.13
N LYS A 442 13.70 -51.39 -49.32
CA LYS A 442 13.12 -52.65 -48.84
C LYS A 442 12.38 -53.34 -49.97
N LYS A 443 12.67 -54.62 -50.18
CA LYS A 443 11.86 -55.52 -51.01
C LYS A 443 10.64 -55.95 -50.18
N ILE A 444 9.45 -55.78 -50.75
CA ILE A 444 8.18 -56.07 -50.07
C ILE A 444 7.28 -57.05 -50.83
N ASP A 445 7.64 -57.47 -52.04
CA ASP A 445 6.95 -58.58 -52.68
C ASP A 445 7.28 -59.92 -52.01
N ALA A 446 6.35 -60.86 -52.06
CA ALA A 446 6.46 -62.16 -51.40
C ALA A 446 7.24 -63.22 -52.21
N THR A 447 7.95 -62.83 -53.28
CA THR A 447 8.62 -63.79 -54.18
C THR A 447 10.10 -63.97 -53.84
N SER A 448 10.69 -65.09 -54.24
CA SER A 448 12.13 -65.37 -54.09
C SER A 448 13.01 -64.63 -55.11
N SER A 449 12.46 -63.69 -55.87
CA SER A 449 13.20 -62.95 -56.90
C SER A 449 14.22 -62.00 -56.27
N ASN A 450 15.47 -62.04 -56.75
CA ASN A 450 16.51 -61.15 -56.25
C ASN A 450 16.26 -59.69 -56.67
N MET A 451 16.59 -58.75 -55.79
CA MET A 451 16.67 -57.33 -56.11
C MET A 451 18.13 -56.86 -56.01
N VAL A 452 18.62 -56.12 -56.98
CA VAL A 452 19.98 -55.56 -56.97
C VAL A 452 19.90 -54.08 -56.67
N ILE A 453 20.72 -53.62 -55.72
CA ILE A 453 20.91 -52.20 -55.44
C ILE A 453 22.29 -51.82 -55.94
N ALA A 454 22.36 -50.90 -56.89
CA ALA A 454 23.60 -50.43 -57.48
C ALA A 454 23.80 -48.94 -57.19
N ALA A 455 25.05 -48.50 -57.11
CA ALA A 455 25.36 -47.07 -57.10
C ALA A 455 25.59 -46.57 -58.53
N ALA A 456 25.06 -45.40 -58.87
CA ALA A 456 25.31 -44.77 -60.17
C ALA A 456 26.71 -44.13 -60.25
N GLY A 457 27.14 -43.77 -61.47
CA GLY A 457 28.26 -42.83 -61.70
C GLY A 457 29.63 -43.25 -61.15
N GLY A 458 29.90 -44.55 -61.01
CA GLY A 458 31.20 -45.06 -60.53
C GLY A 458 31.34 -45.07 -58.99
N ALA A 459 30.31 -44.69 -58.25
CA ALA A 459 30.28 -44.85 -56.81
C ALA A 459 30.17 -46.34 -56.41
N THR A 460 30.51 -46.67 -55.17
CA THR A 460 30.41 -48.04 -54.64
C THR A 460 29.52 -48.09 -53.40
N ILE A 461 28.93 -49.25 -53.12
CA ILE A 461 28.21 -49.53 -51.87
C ILE A 461 29.09 -50.50 -51.07
N ASP A 462 29.65 -50.03 -49.95
CA ASP A 462 30.60 -50.77 -49.12
C ASP A 462 31.73 -51.42 -49.94
N ASN A 463 32.35 -50.61 -50.83
CA ASN A 463 33.39 -51.03 -51.78
C ASN A 463 32.97 -52.06 -52.84
N GLN A 464 31.67 -52.33 -53.01
CA GLN A 464 31.12 -53.19 -54.06
C GLN A 464 30.36 -52.34 -55.09
N ALA A 465 30.32 -52.79 -56.35
CA ALA A 465 29.57 -52.09 -57.40
C ALA A 465 28.04 -52.18 -57.19
N SER A 466 27.58 -53.26 -56.56
CA SER A 466 26.18 -53.49 -56.22
C SER A 466 26.05 -54.47 -55.06
N ILE A 467 24.89 -54.43 -54.40
CA ILE A 467 24.47 -55.36 -53.35
C ILE A 467 23.21 -56.10 -53.81
N THR A 468 23.23 -57.43 -53.73
CA THR A 468 22.07 -58.26 -54.04
C THR A 468 21.26 -58.54 -52.78
N ILE A 469 19.97 -58.20 -52.83
CA ILE A 469 18.94 -58.53 -51.86
C ILE A 469 18.25 -59.83 -52.33
N GLY A 470 18.62 -60.96 -51.73
CA GLY A 470 18.04 -62.29 -52.01
C GLY A 470 17.10 -62.77 -50.91
N THR A 471 16.87 -64.08 -50.80
CA THR A 471 15.93 -64.67 -49.83
C THR A 471 16.31 -64.50 -48.36
N SER A 472 17.56 -64.13 -48.06
CA SER A 472 18.10 -63.96 -46.70
C SER A 472 18.09 -62.51 -46.19
N MET A 473 17.65 -61.54 -47.00
CA MET A 473 17.67 -60.12 -46.66
C MET A 473 16.44 -59.44 -47.27
N ALA A 474 15.68 -58.70 -46.47
CA ALA A 474 14.48 -57.99 -46.92
C ALA A 474 14.79 -56.57 -47.41
N GLY A 475 15.95 -56.01 -47.05
CA GLY A 475 16.38 -54.70 -47.55
C GLY A 475 17.67 -54.20 -46.92
N ILE A 476 18.05 -52.96 -47.23
CA ILE A 476 19.22 -52.30 -46.65
C ILE A 476 18.92 -50.83 -46.34
N VAL A 477 19.67 -50.30 -45.38
CA VAL A 477 19.81 -48.86 -45.15
C VAL A 477 21.21 -48.47 -45.55
N VAL A 478 21.31 -47.52 -46.48
CA VAL A 478 22.60 -47.00 -46.96
C VAL A 478 22.70 -45.51 -46.72
N GLN A 479 23.91 -45.03 -46.41
CA GLN A 479 24.19 -43.61 -46.22
C GLN A 479 25.33 -43.17 -47.12
N PHE A 480 25.14 -42.09 -47.88
CA PHE A 480 26.19 -41.57 -48.76
C PHE A 480 27.25 -40.81 -47.97
N ASP A 481 28.52 -41.07 -48.26
CA ASP A 481 29.68 -40.42 -47.63
C ASP A 481 29.92 -38.99 -48.12
N GLY A 482 29.20 -38.58 -49.16
CA GLY A 482 29.33 -37.26 -49.78
C GLY A 482 30.43 -37.15 -50.82
N ILE A 483 31.18 -38.21 -51.09
CA ILE A 483 32.35 -38.22 -51.98
C ILE A 483 32.17 -39.27 -53.10
N SER A 484 32.14 -40.56 -52.77
CA SER A 484 32.13 -41.64 -53.77
C SER A 484 31.55 -42.97 -53.30
N LYS A 485 31.10 -43.07 -52.04
CA LYS A 485 30.68 -44.36 -51.47
C LYS A 485 29.40 -44.26 -50.64
N TYR A 486 28.62 -45.32 -50.69
CA TYR A 486 27.53 -45.60 -49.78
C TYR A 486 27.98 -46.59 -48.72
N TRP A 487 27.77 -46.28 -47.46
CA TRP A 487 28.01 -47.21 -46.35
C TRP A 487 26.72 -47.94 -46.04
N ILE A 488 26.80 -49.27 -45.86
CA ILE A 488 25.66 -50.04 -45.34
C ILE A 488 25.56 -49.75 -43.85
N VAL A 489 24.53 -49.01 -43.45
CA VAL A 489 24.23 -48.69 -42.06
C VAL A 489 23.49 -49.85 -41.39
N ASN A 490 22.63 -50.53 -42.14
CA ASN A 490 21.89 -51.69 -41.64
C ASN A 490 21.48 -52.65 -42.78
N ARG A 491 21.41 -53.94 -42.48
CA ARG A 491 20.80 -54.98 -43.34
C ARG A 491 19.53 -55.47 -42.66
N MET A 492 18.40 -55.42 -43.37
CA MET A 492 17.06 -55.71 -42.85
C MET A 492 16.59 -57.12 -43.18
#